data_AF-A0A929GT83-F1
#
_entry.id   AF-A0A929GT83-F1
#
_cell.length_a   1.000
_cell.length_b   1.000
_cell.length_c   1.000
_cell.angle_alpha   90.00
_cell.angle_beta   90.00
_cell.angle_gamma   90.00
#
_symmetry.space_group_name_H-M   'P 1'
#
loop_
_entity.id
_entity.type
_entity.pdbx_description
1 polymer ?
#
loop_
_entity_poly.entity_id
_entity_poly.type
_entity_poly.pdbx_seq_one_letter_code
_entity_poly.pdbx_strand_id
1 'polypeptide(L)' 'MVGIVGYVGRREAQAILIDCLKKLEYRGYDSCGLVIVGKVPQVFEDAVRVDSLAKNILPADGKIGIAHTR' A
#
# COMPACT_ATOMS: atom_id res chain seq x y z
N MET A 1 2.37 -3.52 -15.83
CA MET A 1 3.80 -3.16 -15.61
C MET A 1 3.92 -2.89 -14.11
N VAL A 2 5.04 -3.17 -13.45
CA VAL A 2 5.06 -3.16 -11.98
C VAL A 2 5.47 -1.79 -11.42
N GLY A 3 4.76 -1.31 -10.41
CA GLY A 3 5.15 -0.17 -9.56
C GLY A 3 5.34 -0.63 -8.12
N ILE A 4 6.41 -0.18 -7.44
CA ILE A 4 6.72 -0.51 -6.05
C ILE A 4 7.08 0.77 -5.29
N VAL A 5 6.59 0.90 -4.06
CA VAL A 5 6.90 2.00 -3.13
C VAL A 5 7.31 1.41 -1.79
N GLY A 6 8.41 1.89 -1.23
CA GLY A 6 8.76 1.66 0.17
C GLY A 6 8.68 2.94 0.99
N TYR A 7 8.29 2.83 2.26
CA TYR A 7 8.33 3.93 3.22
C TYR A 7 9.02 3.50 4.50
N VAL A 8 9.96 4.32 4.97
CA VAL A 8 10.61 4.22 6.28
C VAL A 8 10.64 5.61 6.89
N GLY A 9 9.94 5.83 8.00
CA GLY A 9 9.93 7.17 8.60
C GLY A 9 9.27 7.24 9.98
N ARG A 10 8.77 8.43 10.30
CA ARG A 10 8.19 8.74 11.63
C ARG A 10 6.67 8.81 11.65
N ARG A 11 6.04 8.93 10.48
CA ARG A 11 4.58 9.01 10.30
C ARG A 11 4.02 7.61 10.06
N GLU A 12 2.72 7.44 10.19
CA GLU A 12 2.05 6.18 9.85
C GLU A 12 2.20 5.87 8.36
N ALA A 13 2.67 4.66 8.06
CA ALA A 13 3.04 4.23 6.72
C ALA A 13 1.81 4.06 5.82
N GLN A 14 0.68 3.64 6.38
CA GLN A 14 -0.54 3.31 5.64
C GLN A 14 -0.97 4.42 4.66
N ALA A 15 -1.21 5.62 5.18
CA ALA A 15 -1.67 6.75 4.38
C ALA A 15 -0.64 7.16 3.32
N ILE A 16 0.65 7.15 3.69
CA ILE A 16 1.73 7.53 2.78
C ILE A 16 1.87 6.52 1.64
N LEU A 17 1.81 5.23 1.96
CA LEU A 17 1.90 4.17 0.96
C LEU A 17 0.72 4.22 0.00
N ILE A 18 -0.51 4.42 0.48
CA ILE A 18 -1.69 4.58 -0.38
C ILE A 18 -1.53 5.78 -1.31
N ASP A 19 -1.14 6.95 -0.80
CA ASP A 19 -0.97 8.17 -1.61
C ASP A 19 0.10 7.99 -2.69
N CYS A 20 1.21 7.35 -2.35
CA CYS A 20 2.26 7.03 -3.32
C CYS A 20 1.80 5.99 -4.34
N LEU A 21 1.01 5.00 -3.92
CA LEU A 21 0.51 3.95 -4.80
C LEU A 21 -0.49 4.50 -5.83
N LYS A 22 -1.36 5.42 -5.43
CA LYS A 22 -2.25 6.14 -6.36
C LYS A 22 -1.48 6.86 -7.46
N LYS A 23 -0.32 7.42 -7.14
CA LYS A 23 0.56 8.07 -8.13
C LYS A 23 1.27 7.08 -9.05
N LEU A 24 1.39 5.81 -8.66
CA LEU A 24 2.00 4.75 -9.47
C LEU A 24 0.99 3.85 -10.19
N GLU A 25 -0.31 3.98 -9.92
CA GLU A 25 -1.38 3.16 -10.50
C GLU A 25 -1.36 3.17 -12.04
N TYR A 26 -0.86 4.24 -12.66
CA TYR A 26 -0.69 4.29 -14.12
C TYR A 26 0.21 3.20 -14.71
N ARG A 27 1.03 2.53 -13.88
CA ARG A 27 1.90 1.42 -14.32
C ARG A 27 1.19 0.07 -14.33
N GLY A 28 0.16 -0.11 -13.52
CA GLY A 28 -0.44 -1.43 -13.27
C GLY A 28 -1.88 -1.33 -12.79
N TYR A 29 -2.77 -2.16 -13.36
CA TYR A 29 -4.19 -2.15 -13.07
C TYR A 29 -4.77 -3.55 -12.77
N ASP A 30 -3.92 -4.58 -12.76
CA ASP A 30 -4.29 -5.98 -12.56
C ASP A 30 -4.40 -6.32 -11.06
N SER A 31 -3.54 -5.76 -10.22
CA SER A 31 -3.62 -5.92 -8.78
C SER A 31 -2.86 -4.84 -8.02
N CYS A 32 -3.18 -4.68 -6.74
CA CYS A 32 -2.41 -3.86 -5.83
C CYS A 32 -2.41 -4.42 -4.40
N GLY A 33 -1.39 -4.09 -3.64
CA GLY A 33 -1.26 -4.54 -2.26
C GLY A 33 -0.23 -3.76 -1.48
N LEU A 34 -0.32 -3.83 -0.16
CA LEU A 34 0.66 -3.23 0.75
C LEU A 34 0.84 -4.05 2.02
N VAL A 35 2.03 -3.92 2.58
CA VAL A 35 2.42 -4.45 3.90
C VAL A 35 2.83 -3.29 4.80
N ILE A 36 2.35 -3.34 6.04
CA ILE A 36 2.78 -2.43 7.09
C ILE A 36 3.42 -3.25 8.21
N VAL A 37 4.60 -2.81 8.62
CA VAL A 37 5.40 -3.44 9.68
C VAL A 37 5.12 -2.72 11.00
N GLY A 38 4.19 -3.29 11.77
CA GLY A 38 3.91 -2.94 13.17
C GLY A 38 4.51 -3.95 14.15
N LYS A 39 3.78 -4.26 15.23
CA LYS A 39 4.12 -5.39 16.13
C LYS A 39 4.01 -6.74 15.41
N VAL A 40 2.98 -6.85 14.56
CA VAL A 40 2.75 -7.98 13.66
C VAL A 40 2.61 -7.39 12.25
N PRO A 41 3.27 -7.96 11.23
CA PRO A 41 3.08 -7.50 9.86
C PRO A 41 1.62 -7.67 9.43
N GLN A 42 1.03 -6.61 8.88
CA GLN A 42 -0.32 -6.63 8.32
C GLN A 42 -0.23 -6.52 6.80
N VAL A 43 -0.85 -7.47 6.12
CA VAL A 43 -0.88 -7.58 4.65
C VAL A 43 -2.28 -7.21 4.17
N PHE A 44 -2.36 -6.36 3.15
CA PHE A 44 -3.60 -6.03 2.46
C PHE A 44 -3.38 -6.17 0.96
N GLU A 45 -4.26 -6.90 0.29
CA GLU A 45 -4.22 -7.13 -1.16
C GLU A 45 -5.62 -6.95 -1.73
N ASP A 46 -5.70 -6.39 -2.94
CA ASP A 46 -6.93 -6.29 -3.70
C ASP A 46 -6.63 -6.62 -5.18
N ALA A 47 -7.54 -7.35 -5.81
CA ALA A 47 -7.44 -7.75 -7.23
C ALA A 47 -7.85 -6.62 -8.19
N VAL A 48 -8.03 -5.40 -7.67
CA VAL A 48 -8.58 -4.27 -8.40
C VAL A 48 -7.72 -3.01 -8.15
N ARG A 49 -8.33 -1.83 -8.32
CA ARG A 49 -7.69 -0.51 -8.26
C ARG A 49 -7.27 -0.11 -6.85
N VAL A 50 -6.33 0.83 -6.76
CA VAL A 50 -5.80 1.36 -5.50
C VAL A 50 -6.91 2.02 -4.66
N ASP A 51 -7.91 2.63 -5.30
CA ASP A 51 -9.07 3.20 -4.62
C ASP A 51 -9.97 2.15 -3.97
N SER A 52 -10.07 0.95 -4.53
CA SER A 52 -10.82 -0.16 -3.93
C SER A 52 -10.09 -0.67 -2.70
N LEU A 53 -8.78 -0.90 -2.82
CA LEU A 53 -7.92 -1.28 -1.69
C LEU A 53 -8.07 -0.26 -0.55
N ALA A 54 -7.92 1.04 -0.85
CA ALA A 54 -7.99 2.10 0.15
C ALA A 54 -9.34 2.18 0.90
N LYS A 55 -10.44 1.71 0.32
CA LYS A 55 -11.76 1.64 0.98
C LYS A 55 -11.92 0.41 1.87
N ASN A 56 -11.23 -0.67 1.54
CA ASN A 56 -11.41 -1.99 2.16
C ASN A 56 -10.34 -2.32 3.21
N ILE A 57 -9.21 -1.59 3.25
CA ILE A 57 -8.18 -1.87 4.25
C ILE A 57 -8.61 -1.44 5.65
N LEU A 58 -8.30 -2.27 6.63
CA LEU A 58 -8.42 -1.91 8.04
C LEU A 58 -7.25 -1.00 8.45
N PRO A 59 -7.43 -0.15 9.47
CA PRO A 59 -6.32 0.56 10.09
C PRO A 59 -5.22 -0.40 10.53
N ALA A 60 -3.98 -0.05 10.22
CA ALA A 60 -2.78 -0.76 10.56
C ALA A 60 -1.76 0.21 11.13
N ASP A 61 -1.23 -0.15 12.30
CA ASP A 61 -0.24 0.65 13.00
C ASP A 61 1.16 0.28 12.51
N GLY A 62 1.94 1.27 12.11
CA GLY A 62 3.32 1.01 11.68
C GLY A 62 3.90 2.14 10.84
N LYS A 63 5.21 2.37 11.02
CA LYS A 63 5.92 3.49 10.39
C LYS A 63 6.82 3.06 9.23
N ILE A 64 6.76 1.78 8.91
CA ILE A 64 7.55 1.13 7.87
C ILE A 64 6.61 0.26 7.06
N GLY A 65 6.79 0.23 5.75
CA GLY A 65 6.04 -0.67 4.89
C GLY A 65 6.43 -0.58 3.42
N ILE A 66 5.82 -1.45 2.63
CA ILE A 66 6.02 -1.54 1.19
C ILE A 66 4.65 -1.71 0.51
N ALA A 67 4.49 -1.17 -0.68
CA ALA A 67 3.30 -1.31 -1.50
C ALA A 67 3.67 -1.60 -2.95
N HIS A 68 2.81 -2.31 -3.66
CA HIS A 68 2.98 -2.63 -5.07
C HIS A 68 1.68 -2.48 -5.86
N THR A 69 1.82 -2.26 -7.16
CA THR A 69 0.75 -2.33 -8.16
C THR A 69 1.29 -3.05 -9.39
N ARG A 70 0.47 -3.90 -10.02
CA ARG A 70 0.84 -4.74 -11.16
C ARG A 70 -0.05 -4.47 -12.37
#